data_AF-A0A2M7JUE7-F1
#
_entry.id   AF-A0A2M7JUE7-F1
#
_cell.length_a   1.000
_cell.length_b   1.000
_cell.length_c   1.000
_cell.angle_alpha   90.00
_cell.angle_beta   90.00
_cell.angle_gamma   90.00
#
_symmetry.space_group_name_H-M   'P 1'
#
loop_
_entity.id
_entity.type
_entity.pdbx_description
1 polymer ?
#
loop_
_entity_poly.entity_id
_entity_poly.type
_entity_poly.pdbx_seq_one_letter_code
_entity_poly.pdbx_strand_id
1 'polypeptide(L)'
;MLKIFLLALMLLTSTSSLAMANGEHSKTLKQETDPKAFKILKEKSIDPKTGLPKTLDPNLFKGKAKRAYQVAKEIPEVLTQIPCFCECEAYGHENLLDCFIDSHAAG
;
A
#
# COMPACT_ATOMS: atom_id res chain seq x y z
N MET A 1 -5.22 -53.21 17.67
CA MET A 1 -5.97 -52.11 18.30
C MET A 1 -5.15 -50.82 18.41
N LEU A 2 -3.92 -50.85 18.94
CA LEU A 2 -3.03 -49.68 19.02
C LEU A 2 -2.69 -49.03 17.64
N LYS A 3 -2.49 -49.84 16.58
CA LYS A 3 -2.21 -49.33 15.23
C LYS A 3 -3.38 -48.58 14.58
N ILE A 4 -4.62 -48.98 14.90
CA ILE A 4 -5.83 -48.29 14.42
C ILE A 4 -5.96 -46.92 15.13
N PHE A 5 -5.57 -46.87 16.41
CA PHE A 5 -5.56 -45.63 17.19
C PHE A 5 -4.50 -44.64 16.69
N LEU A 6 -3.31 -45.13 16.31
CA LEU A 6 -2.23 -44.31 15.75
C LEU A 6 -2.55 -43.78 14.35
N LEU A 7 -3.26 -44.55 13.53
CA LEU A 7 -3.73 -44.10 12.20
C LEU A 7 -4.82 -43.04 12.29
N ALA A 8 -5.72 -43.15 13.28
CA ALA A 8 -6.76 -42.13 13.52
C ALA A 8 -6.15 -40.79 14.00
N LEU A 9 -5.10 -40.83 14.82
CA LEU A 9 -4.41 -39.63 15.32
C LEU A 9 -3.63 -38.89 14.22
N MET A 10 -3.08 -39.63 13.25
CA MET A 10 -2.40 -39.06 12.07
C MET A 10 -3.35 -38.41 11.06
N LEU A 11 -4.62 -38.81 11.01
CA LEU A 11 -5.62 -38.18 10.12
C LEU A 11 -6.18 -36.86 10.66
N LEU A 12 -6.05 -36.59 11.97
CA LEU A 12 -6.65 -35.42 12.64
C LEU A 12 -5.81 -34.14 12.55
N THR A 13 -4.57 -34.20 12.02
CA THR A 13 -3.68 -33.03 11.91
C THR A 13 -3.63 -32.39 10.52
N SER A 14 -4.48 -32.83 9.58
CA SER A 14 -4.49 -32.34 8.20
C SER A 14 -5.76 -31.57 7.84
N THR A 15 -6.13 -30.58 8.64
CA THR A 15 -6.96 -29.47 8.12
C THR A 15 -6.09 -28.24 7.96
N SER A 16 -5.13 -28.33 7.04
CA SER A 16 -4.43 -27.17 6.52
C SER A 16 -5.47 -26.21 5.96
N SER A 17 -5.53 -25.03 6.56
CA SER A 17 -6.41 -23.94 6.18
C SER A 17 -6.21 -23.54 4.73
N LEU A 18 -7.10 -23.97 3.82
CA LEU A 18 -7.30 -23.29 2.55
C LEU A 18 -8.40 -22.24 2.75
N ALA A 19 -8.03 -21.14 3.42
CA ALA A 19 -8.69 -19.87 3.16
C ALA A 19 -8.10 -19.32 1.86
N MET A 20 -8.60 -19.78 0.71
CA MET A 20 -8.33 -19.12 -0.56
C MET A 20 -9.20 -17.87 -0.61
N ALA A 21 -8.58 -16.75 -0.27
CA ALA A 21 -9.14 -15.42 -0.40
C ALA A 21 -9.60 -15.20 -1.85
N ASN A 22 -10.90 -15.00 -2.02
CA ASN A 22 -11.47 -14.49 -3.26
C ASN A 22 -11.06 -13.01 -3.35
N GLY A 23 -9.85 -12.76 -3.84
CA GLY A 23 -9.39 -11.42 -4.21
C GLY A 23 -10.05 -11.05 -5.52
N GLU A 24 -11.33 -10.64 -5.46
CA GLU A 24 -11.92 -9.88 -6.55
C GLU A 24 -10.98 -8.73 -6.86
N HIS A 25 -10.52 -8.70 -8.10
CA HIS A 25 -9.69 -7.67 -8.70
C HIS A 25 -10.44 -6.34 -8.66
N SER A 26 -10.50 -5.71 -7.48
CA SER A 26 -10.87 -4.33 -7.30
C SER A 26 -9.98 -3.54 -8.24
N LYS A 27 -10.57 -2.75 -9.13
CA LYS A 27 -9.88 -1.70 -9.93
C LYS A 27 -8.71 -1.17 -9.12
N THR A 28 -7.52 -1.68 -9.42
CA THR A 28 -6.47 -1.75 -8.41
C THR A 28 -5.81 -0.38 -8.34
N LEU A 29 -5.87 0.26 -7.18
CA LEU A 29 -4.94 1.32 -6.85
C LEU A 29 -3.56 0.69 -6.93
N LYS A 30 -2.82 1.03 -7.98
CA LYS A 30 -1.49 0.49 -8.24
C LYS A 30 -0.46 1.54 -7.89
N GLN A 31 0.65 1.08 -7.34
CA GLN A 31 1.90 1.83 -7.35
C GLN A 31 2.28 2.07 -8.80
N GLU A 32 2.71 3.29 -9.11
CA GLU A 32 3.29 3.58 -10.40
C GLU A 32 4.77 3.21 -10.37
N THR A 33 5.18 2.32 -11.27
CA THR A 33 6.57 1.82 -11.32
C THR A 33 7.33 2.42 -12.49
N ASP A 34 6.67 3.10 -13.41
CA ASP A 34 7.34 3.88 -14.44
C ASP A 34 7.62 5.31 -13.93
N PRO A 35 8.89 5.73 -13.79
CA PRO A 35 9.21 7.03 -13.20
C PRO A 35 8.69 8.22 -14.02
N LYS A 36 8.53 8.05 -15.34
CA LYS A 36 7.97 9.10 -16.20
C LYS A 36 6.46 9.24 -15.97
N ALA A 37 5.74 8.12 -15.86
CA ALA A 37 4.33 8.09 -15.53
C ALA A 37 4.09 8.66 -14.13
N PHE A 38 4.93 8.32 -13.15
CA PHE A 38 4.85 8.89 -11.80
C PHE A 38 5.03 10.41 -11.83
N LYS A 39 6.03 10.91 -12.57
CA LYS A 39 6.23 12.36 -12.72
C LYS A 39 5.01 13.06 -13.31
N ILE A 40 4.36 12.47 -14.32
CA ILE A 40 3.13 13.01 -14.91
C ILE A 40 1.98 12.96 -13.89
N LEU A 41 1.88 11.91 -13.09
CA LEU A 41 0.90 11.78 -12.02
C LEU A 41 1.09 12.86 -10.95
N LYS A 42 2.33 13.03 -10.46
CA LYS A 42 2.72 14.05 -9.49
C LYS A 42 2.34 15.45 -9.97
N GLU A 43 2.72 15.81 -11.20
CA GLU A 43 2.38 17.11 -11.81
C GLU A 43 0.86 17.34 -11.88
N LYS A 44 0.09 16.33 -12.28
CA LYS A 44 -1.38 16.41 -12.32
C LYS A 44 -2.03 16.51 -10.94
N SER A 45 -1.33 16.07 -9.90
CA SER A 45 -1.84 16.04 -8.54
C SER A 45 -1.61 17.35 -7.78
N ILE A 46 -0.82 18.29 -8.33
CA ILE A 46 -0.50 19.55 -7.67
C ILE A 46 -1.76 20.34 -7.30
N ASP A 47 -1.88 20.71 -6.03
CA ASP A 47 -2.89 21.64 -5.56
C ASP A 47 -2.44 23.07 -5.90
N PRO A 48 -3.23 23.85 -6.66
CA PRO A 48 -2.84 25.21 -7.05
C PRO A 48 -2.73 26.19 -5.87
N LYS A 49 -3.28 25.87 -4.71
CA LYS A 49 -3.20 26.73 -3.52
C LYS A 49 -1.91 26.54 -2.74
N THR A 50 -1.46 25.30 -2.58
CA THR A 50 -0.26 24.97 -1.78
C THR A 50 0.98 24.76 -2.63
N GLY A 51 0.82 24.48 -3.92
CA GLY A 51 1.92 24.08 -4.81
C GLY A 51 2.45 22.67 -4.53
N LEU A 52 1.78 21.89 -3.68
CA LEU A 52 2.18 20.53 -3.32
C LEU A 52 1.26 19.48 -3.95
N PRO A 53 1.78 18.27 -4.25
CA PRO A 53 0.97 17.19 -4.76
C PRO A 53 -0.05 16.71 -3.72
N LYS A 54 -1.27 16.43 -4.19
CA LYS A 54 -2.32 15.81 -3.37
C LYS A 54 -2.07 14.31 -3.24
N THR A 55 -2.28 13.79 -2.04
CA THR A 55 -2.26 12.35 -1.76
C THR A 55 -3.52 11.67 -2.30
N LEU A 56 -3.49 10.34 -2.41
CA LEU A 56 -4.70 9.54 -2.62
C LEU A 56 -5.72 9.76 -1.48
N ASP A 57 -7.01 9.57 -1.80
CA ASP A 57 -8.09 9.66 -0.83
C ASP A 57 -7.93 8.55 0.24
N PRO A 58 -7.82 8.90 1.54
CA PRO A 58 -7.71 7.93 2.62
C PRO A 58 -8.84 6.90 2.67
N ASN A 59 -10.03 7.23 2.14
CA ASN A 59 -11.18 6.32 2.10
C ASN A 59 -10.99 5.13 1.15
N LEU A 60 -9.96 5.17 0.31
CA LEU A 60 -9.55 4.06 -0.54
C LEU A 60 -8.86 2.93 0.24
N PHE A 61 -8.46 3.20 1.49
CA PHE A 61 -7.70 2.28 2.33
C PHE A 61 -8.47 1.91 3.61
N LYS A 62 -7.94 0.93 4.35
CA LYS A 62 -8.45 0.50 5.67
C LYS A 62 -7.31 0.47 6.69
N GLY A 63 -7.66 0.39 7.98
CA GLY A 63 -6.70 0.14 9.06
C GLY A 63 -5.57 1.17 9.17
N LYS A 64 -4.32 0.70 9.27
CA LYS A 64 -3.13 1.56 9.39
C LYS A 64 -2.89 2.40 8.14
N ALA A 65 -3.07 1.82 6.95
CA ALA A 65 -2.91 2.54 5.69
C ALA A 65 -3.87 3.75 5.61
N LYS A 66 -5.17 3.56 5.90
CA LYS A 66 -6.12 4.70 5.95
C LYS A 66 -5.64 5.82 6.86
N ARG A 67 -5.15 5.49 8.06
CA ARG A 67 -4.63 6.50 8.99
C ARG A 67 -3.38 7.19 8.46
N ALA A 68 -2.48 6.46 7.83
CA ALA A 68 -1.27 7.03 7.23
C ALA A 68 -1.62 8.02 6.09
N TYR A 69 -2.50 7.63 5.16
CA TYR A 69 -2.97 8.54 4.10
C TYR A 69 -3.73 9.75 4.65
N GLN A 70 -4.49 9.59 5.75
CA GLN A 70 -5.16 10.71 6.40
C GLN A 70 -4.15 11.73 6.95
N VAL A 71 -3.13 11.27 7.68
CA VAL A 71 -2.06 12.14 8.18
C VAL A 71 -1.30 12.79 7.02
N ALA A 72 -0.97 12.02 5.98
CA ALA A 72 -0.25 12.57 4.83
C ALA A 72 -1.02 13.69 4.12
N LYS A 73 -2.35 13.56 4.03
CA LYS A 73 -3.24 14.61 3.52
C LYS A 73 -3.27 15.86 4.41
N GLU A 74 -3.14 15.70 5.74
CA GLU A 74 -3.20 16.79 6.71
C GLU A 74 -1.89 17.58 6.82
N ILE A 75 -0.74 16.93 6.62
CA ILE A 75 0.60 17.55 6.80
C ILE A 75 1.53 17.38 5.57
N PRO A 76 1.09 17.71 4.34
CA PRO A 76 1.91 17.50 3.14
C PRO A 76 3.21 18.31 3.15
N GLU A 77 3.19 19.51 3.74
CA GLU A 77 4.38 20.39 3.88
C GLU A 77 5.46 19.80 4.80
N VAL A 78 5.08 18.96 5.75
CA VAL A 78 6.03 18.25 6.61
C VAL A 78 6.61 17.08 5.83
N LEU A 79 5.75 16.29 5.18
CA LEU A 79 6.19 15.09 4.46
C LEU A 79 7.08 15.40 3.25
N THR A 80 6.86 16.52 2.56
CA THR A 80 7.72 16.93 1.43
C THR A 80 9.15 17.27 1.87
N GLN A 81 9.35 17.58 3.16
CA GLN A 81 10.67 17.87 3.74
C GLN A 81 11.36 16.63 4.33
N ILE A 82 10.64 15.51 4.44
CA ILE A 82 11.18 14.27 5.00
C ILE A 82 11.70 13.40 3.84
N PRO A 83 12.97 12.96 3.89
CA PRO A 83 13.49 12.02 2.90
C PRO A 83 12.71 10.69 2.95
N CYS A 84 12.50 10.10 1.78
CA CYS A 84 12.03 8.72 1.70
C CYS A 84 13.23 7.78 1.91
N PHE A 85 13.05 6.75 2.75
CA PHE A 85 14.09 5.75 3.03
C PHE A 85 13.75 4.37 2.46
N CYS A 86 12.77 4.29 1.55
CA CYS A 86 12.35 3.04 0.93
C CYS A 86 13.21 2.63 -0.27
N GLU A 87 14.22 3.42 -0.66
CA GLU A 87 15.05 3.18 -1.85
C GLU A 87 14.21 3.06 -3.14
N CYS A 88 13.18 3.91 -3.26
CA CYS A 88 12.19 3.89 -4.35
C CYS A 88 12.39 5.01 -5.38
N GLU A 89 13.55 5.68 -5.38
CA GLU A 89 13.89 6.79 -6.27
C GLU A 89 13.88 6.38 -7.75
N ALA A 90 14.19 5.11 -8.03
CA ALA A 90 14.11 4.55 -9.38
C ALA A 90 12.68 4.58 -9.98
N TYR A 91 11.65 4.68 -9.13
CA TYR A 91 10.24 4.81 -9.50
C TYR A 91 9.76 6.27 -9.51
N GLY A 92 10.65 7.22 -9.25
CA GLY A 92 10.37 8.66 -9.32
C GLY A 92 9.92 9.32 -8.01
N HIS A 93 9.92 8.60 -6.89
CA HIS A 93 9.64 9.19 -5.57
C HIS A 93 10.89 9.94 -5.06
N GLU A 94 10.71 11.19 -4.63
CA GLU A 94 11.81 12.08 -4.21
C GLU A 94 11.78 12.36 -2.70
N ASN A 95 10.61 12.31 -2.07
CA ASN A 95 10.42 12.54 -0.65
C ASN A 95 9.27 11.70 -0.08
N LEU A 96 9.04 11.74 1.23
CA LEU A 96 8.03 10.92 1.88
C LEU A 96 6.60 11.21 1.41
N LEU A 97 6.30 12.45 0.96
CA LEU A 97 4.98 12.78 0.42
C LEU A 97 4.68 12.01 -0.87
N ASP A 98 5.69 11.74 -1.69
CA ASP A 98 5.54 11.06 -2.97
C ASP A 98 4.98 9.63 -2.82
N CYS A 99 5.32 8.94 -1.74
CA CYS A 99 4.78 7.61 -1.41
C CYS A 99 3.25 7.59 -1.22
N PHE A 100 2.63 8.76 -0.99
CA PHE A 100 1.19 8.90 -0.78
C PHE A 100 0.45 9.44 -2.01
N ILE A 101 1.16 9.78 -3.10
CA ILE A 101 0.55 10.18 -4.39
C ILE A 101 0.00 8.96 -5.12
N ASP A 102 0.62 7.79 -4.93
CA ASP A 102 0.14 6.49 -5.37
C ASP A 102 -0.12 5.55 -4.18
N SER A 103 -0.30 4.25 -4.44
CA SER A 103 -0.63 3.27 -3.41
C SER A 103 0.59 2.70 -2.66
N HIS A 104 1.82 3.17 -2.89
CA HIS A 104 3.03 2.57 -2.32
C HIS A 104 3.01 2.55 -0.79
N ALA A 105 2.58 3.64 -0.14
CA ALA A 105 2.49 3.72 1.32
C ALA A 105 1.46 2.77 1.96
N ALA A 106 0.67 2.05 1.17
CA ALA A 106 -0.26 1.03 1.66
C ALA A 106 0.39 -0.33 1.96
N GLY A 107 1.63 -0.55 1.50
CA GLY A 107 2.38 -1.81 1.66
C GLY A 107 2.32 -2.72 0.45
#